data_AF-A0A938GTC9-F1
#
_entry.id   AF-A0A938GTC9-F1
#
_cell.length_a   1.000
_cell.length_b   1.000
_cell.length_c   1.000
_cell.angle_alpha   90.00
_cell.angle_beta   90.00
_cell.angle_gamma   90.00
#
_symmetry.space_group_name_H-M   'P 1'
#
loop_
_entity.id
_entity.type
_entity.pdbx_description
1 polymer ?
#
loop_
_entity_poly.entity_id
_entity_poly.type
_entity_poly.pdbx_seq_one_letter_code
_entity_poly.pdbx_strand_id
1 'polypeptide(L)'
;MKRKTLSLDLDVFRALKRQQDPTESLSATLRRILAEEKDPADYLDELFRDFGGKGIMTTEGVARVRTRRKNPVRSSRPARWRRRVHAA
;
A
#
# COMPACT_ATOMS: atom_id res chain seq x y z
N MET A 1 -20.77 -21.71 -3.31
CA MET A 1 -20.13 -20.41 -3.00
C MET A 1 -18.62 -20.62 -2.79
N LYS A 2 -17.75 -19.89 -3.50
CA LYS A 2 -16.29 -19.92 -3.24
C LYS A 2 -15.98 -19.10 -1.98
N ARG A 3 -15.39 -19.72 -0.96
CA ARG A 3 -14.89 -19.04 0.24
C ARG A 3 -13.59 -18.32 -0.09
N LYS A 4 -13.48 -17.03 0.24
CA LYS A 4 -12.25 -16.26 0.09
C LYS A 4 -11.66 -16.03 1.48
N THR A 5 -10.38 -16.33 1.64
CA THR A 5 -9.65 -16.10 2.89
C THR A 5 -8.90 -14.78 2.77
N LEU A 6 -9.06 -13.89 3.76
CA LEU A 6 -8.37 -12.60 3.82
C LEU A 6 -7.46 -12.60 5.04
N SER A 7 -6.20 -12.22 4.83
CA SER A 7 -5.23 -12.01 5.89
C SER A 7 -5.24 -10.53 6.26
N LEU A 8 -5.51 -10.20 7.52
CA LEU A 8 -5.48 -8.85 8.04
C LEU A 8 -4.47 -8.76 9.17
N ASP A 9 -3.78 -7.62 9.23
CA ASP A 9 -2.95 -7.29 10.40
C ASP A 9 -3.84 -7.15 11.64
N LEU A 10 -3.32 -7.54 12.80
CA LEU A 10 -4.07 -7.58 14.05
C LEU A 10 -4.53 -6.18 14.48
N ASP A 11 -3.69 -5.17 14.25
CA ASP A 11 -4.02 -3.78 14.59
C ASP A 11 -5.13 -3.22 13.69
N VAL A 12 -5.11 -3.59 12.41
CA VAL A 12 -6.16 -3.24 11.44
C VAL A 12 -7.48 -3.93 11.82
N PHE A 13 -7.43 -5.20 12.21
CA PHE A 13 -8.61 -5.91 12.68
C PHE A 13 -9.22 -5.27 13.93
N ARG A 14 -8.39 -4.87 14.91
CA ARG A 14 -8.85 -4.18 16.13
C ARG A 14 -9.48 -2.82 15.82
N ALA A 15 -8.91 -2.06 14.89
CA ALA A 15 -9.47 -0.80 14.45
C ALA A 15 -10.84 -0.99 13.78
N LEU A 16 -10.96 -1.97 12.87
CA LEU A 16 -12.22 -2.32 12.22
C LEU A 16 -13.28 -2.76 13.24
N LYS A 17 -12.90 -3.57 14.22
CA LYS A 17 -13.80 -4.04 15.28
C LYS A 17 -14.37 -2.91 16.15
N ARG A 18 -13.66 -1.80 16.31
CA ARG A 18 -14.16 -0.63 17.05
C ARG A 18 -15.19 0.18 16.26
N GLN A 19 -15.16 0.09 14.94
CA GLN A 19 -16.08 0.79 14.03
C GLN A 19 -17.26 -0.08 13.58
N GLN A 20 -17.22 -1.37 13.88
CA GLN A 20 -18.25 -2.34 13.53
C GLN A 20 -19.45 -2.22 14.47
N ASP A 21 -20.64 -2.08 13.90
CA ASP A 21 -21.87 -2.13 14.67
C ASP A 21 -22.15 -3.54 15.20
N PRO A 22 -22.82 -3.70 16.37
CA PRO A 22 -23.02 -5.00 17.01
C PRO A 22 -23.79 -6.02 16.15
N THR A 23 -24.66 -5.53 15.26
CA THR A 23 -25.49 -6.33 14.36
C THR A 23 -24.89 -6.48 12.96
N GLU A 24 -23.80 -5.78 12.68
CA GLU A 24 -23.16 -5.76 11.36
C GLU A 24 -22.12 -6.88 11.23
N SER A 25 -22.01 -7.49 10.04
CA SER A 25 -20.91 -8.43 9.76
C SER A 25 -19.63 -7.68 9.38
N LEU A 26 -18.46 -8.26 9.66
CA LEU A 26 -17.18 -7.62 9.32
C LEU A 26 -17.08 -7.29 7.82
N SER A 27 -17.63 -8.15 6.96
CA SER A 27 -17.68 -7.89 5.52
C SER A 27 -18.61 -6.74 5.15
N ALA A 28 -19.70 -6.52 5.89
CA ALA A 28 -20.58 -5.37 5.69
C ALA A 28 -19.89 -4.08 6.15
N THR A 29 -19.20 -4.11 7.30
CA THR A 29 -18.41 -2.96 7.77
C THR A 29 -17.32 -2.57 6.79
N LEU A 30 -16.60 -3.55 6.22
CA LEU A 30 -15.62 -3.30 5.17
C LEU A 30 -16.24 -2.68 3.92
N ARG A 31 -17.41 -3.18 3.49
CA ARG A 31 -18.11 -2.59 2.35
C ARG A 31 -18.53 -1.17 2.66
N ARG A 32 -19.04 -0.87 3.87
CA ARG A 32 -19.43 0.49 4.26
C ARG A 32 -18.25 1.46 4.26
N ILE A 33 -17.12 1.07 4.86
CA ILE A 33 -15.90 1.89 4.89
C ILE A 33 -15.34 2.10 3.48
N LEU A 34 -15.42 1.08 2.63
CA LEU A 34 -14.96 1.15 1.24
C LEU A 34 -16.01 1.71 0.27
N ALA A 35 -17.26 1.91 0.72
CA ALA A 35 -18.36 2.47 -0.04
C ALA A 35 -18.45 3.99 0.12
N GLU A 36 -17.62 4.61 0.94
CA GLU A 36 -17.24 6.01 0.73
C GLU A 36 -16.48 6.08 -0.60
N GLU A 37 -17.25 6.15 -1.68
CA GLU A 37 -16.81 6.19 -3.07
C GLU A 37 -15.83 7.36 -3.27
N LYS A 38 -14.53 7.05 -3.33
CA LYS A 38 -13.70 7.71 -4.33
C LYS A 38 -14.14 7.15 -5.68
N ASP A 39 -14.38 8.03 -6.63
CA ASP A 39 -14.69 7.63 -8.00
C ASP A 39 -13.56 6.70 -8.47
N PRO A 40 -13.81 5.54 -9.11
CA PRO A 40 -12.76 4.77 -9.76
C PRO A 40 -11.85 5.64 -10.66
N ALA A 41 -12.36 6.75 -11.22
CA ALA A 41 -11.58 7.76 -11.91
C ALA A 41 -10.53 8.44 -11.02
N ASP A 42 -10.83 8.71 -9.74
CA ASP A 42 -9.88 9.31 -8.80
C ASP A 42 -8.66 8.41 -8.56
N TYR A 43 -8.87 7.09 -8.54
CA TYR A 43 -7.77 6.12 -8.42
C TYR A 43 -6.91 6.11 -9.68
N LEU A 44 -7.54 6.24 -10.85
CA LEU A 44 -6.82 6.35 -12.11
C LEU A 44 -6.02 7.65 -12.17
N ASP A 45 -6.59 8.77 -11.74
CA ASP A 45 -5.90 10.06 -11.70
C ASP A 45 -4.73 10.04 -10.72
N GLU A 46 -4.88 9.43 -9.54
CA GLU A 46 -3.77 9.20 -8.61
C GLU A 46 -2.67 8.33 -9.26
N LEU A 47 -3.05 7.28 -9.99
CA LEU A 47 -2.14 6.41 -10.74
C LEU A 47 -1.45 7.13 -11.91
N PHE A 48 -2.17 7.91 -12.69
CA PHE A 48 -1.62 8.69 -13.81
C PHE A 48 -0.68 9.77 -13.30
N ARG A 49 -1.01 10.41 -12.19
CA ARG A 49 -0.14 11.39 -11.53
C ARG A 49 1.14 10.74 -11.00
N ASP A 50 1.04 9.55 -10.40
CA ASP A 50 2.19 8.90 -9.77
C ASP A 50 3.04 8.07 -10.76
N PHE A 51 2.48 7.65 -11.90
CA PHE A 51 3.16 6.80 -12.89
C PHE A 51 3.19 7.37 -14.32
N GLY A 52 2.69 8.59 -14.53
CA GLY A 52 2.70 9.31 -15.80
C GLY A 52 2.01 8.56 -16.96
N GLY A 53 1.14 7.60 -16.66
CA GLY A 53 0.52 6.71 -17.65
C GLY A 53 1.46 5.69 -18.33
N LYS A 54 2.74 5.65 -17.94
CA LYS A 54 3.75 4.75 -18.54
C LYS A 54 4.06 3.51 -17.67
N GLY A 55 3.41 3.38 -16.53
CA GLY A 55 3.70 2.34 -15.54
C GLY A 55 5.05 2.51 -14.82
N ILE A 56 5.73 3.65 -15.03
CA ILE A 56 7.00 3.99 -14.38
C ILE A 56 6.74 5.11 -13.38
N MET A 57 7.10 4.89 -12.12
CA MET A 57 6.92 5.88 -11.05
C MET A 57 7.63 7.20 -11.41
N THR A 58 6.88 8.31 -11.38
CA THR A 58 7.43 9.65 -11.59
C THR A 58 8.25 10.07 -10.36
N THR A 59 9.18 11.01 -10.55
CA THR A 59 9.99 11.57 -9.45
C THR A 59 9.13 12.16 -8.33
N GLU A 60 8.01 12.78 -8.70
CA GLU A 60 7.01 13.31 -7.77
C GLU A 60 6.27 12.22 -6.99
N GLY A 61 5.87 11.14 -7.67
CA GLY A 61 5.30 9.95 -7.02
C GLY A 61 6.28 9.35 -6.01
N VAL A 62 7.58 9.28 -6.36
CA VAL A 62 8.63 8.74 -5.49
C VAL A 62 8.80 9.60 -4.23
N ALA A 63 8.77 10.92 -4.37
CA ALA A 63 8.84 11.84 -3.24
C ALA A 63 7.65 11.66 -2.29
N ARG A 64 6.43 11.48 -2.82
CA ARG A 64 5.21 11.30 -2.01
C ARG A 64 5.16 9.97 -1.27
N VAL A 65 5.61 8.89 -1.91
CA VAL A 65 5.76 7.59 -1.24
C VAL A 65 6.82 7.68 -0.13
N ARG A 66 7.89 8.45 -0.34
CA ARG A 66 8.90 8.71 0.70
C ARG A 66 8.33 9.50 1.88
N THR A 67 7.51 10.52 1.67
CA THR A 67 6.90 11.28 2.77
C THR A 67 5.86 10.47 3.56
N ARG A 68 5.14 9.54 2.91
CA ARG A 68 4.19 8.62 3.57
C ARG A 68 4.86 7.50 4.37
N ARG A 69 6.15 7.21 4.10
CA ARG A 69 6.90 6.23 4.91
C ARG A 69 7.17 6.81 6.30
N LYS A 70 6.32 6.47 7.26
CA LYS A 70 6.52 6.74 8.69
C LYS A 70 7.72 6.00 9.30
N ASN A 71 8.17 4.94 8.63
CA ASN A 71 9.33 4.16 9.05
C ASN A 71 10.61 4.69 8.38
N PRO A 72 11.69 4.92 9.13
CA PRO A 72 12.98 5.28 8.54
C PRO A 72 13.45 4.17 7.61
N VAL A 73 14.26 4.54 6.60
CA VAL A 73 14.88 3.58 5.68
C VAL A 73 15.62 2.53 6.52
N ARG A 74 15.15 1.28 6.49
CA ARG A 74 15.83 0.18 7.18
C ARG A 74 17.18 -0.06 6.51
N SER A 75 18.21 0.53 7.11
CA SER A 75 19.63 0.45 6.75
C SER A 75 20.02 1.07 5.39
N SER A 76 20.92 2.05 5.44
CA SER A 76 21.75 2.46 4.31
C SER A 76 22.91 1.48 4.18
N ARG A 77 22.63 0.21 3.83
CA ARG A 77 23.73 -0.72 3.57
C ARG A 77 24.51 -0.21 2.35
N PRO A 78 25.83 0.06 2.49
CA PRO A 78 26.63 0.48 1.36
C PRO A 78 26.56 -0.59 0.28
N ALA A 79 26.44 -0.15 -0.99
CA ALA A 79 26.45 -1.05 -2.12
C ALA A 79 27.69 -1.94 -2.02
N ARG A 80 27.50 -3.27 -2.01
CA ARG A 80 28.62 -4.22 -2.02
C ARG A 80 29.42 -3.97 -3.30
N TRP A 81 30.56 -3.30 -3.17
CA TRP A 81 31.57 -3.24 -4.20
C TRP A 81 31.95 -4.68 -4.55
N ARG A 82 31.50 -5.15 -5.72
CA ARG A 82 31.98 -6.40 -6.29
C ARG A 82 33.46 -6.17 -6.64
N ARG A 83 34.37 -6.58 -5.76
CA ARG A 83 35.78 -6.76 -6.12
C ARG A 83 35.79 -7.72 -7.32
N ARG A 84 36.15 -7.20 -8.50
CA ARG A 84 36.58 -8.03 -9.61
C ARG A 84 37.81 -8.78 -9.13
N VAL A 85 37.70 -10.09 -8.97
CA VAL A 85 38.86 -10.96 -8.82
C VAL A 85 39.51 -10.98 -10.20
N HIS A 86 40.66 -10.32 -10.34
CA HIS A 86 41.54 -10.58 -11.47
C HIS A 86 42.17 -11.95 -11.22
N ALA A 87 41.78 -12.93 -12.01
CA ALA A 87 42.51 -14.18 -12.14
C ALA A 87 43.85 -13.87 -12.82
N ALA A 88 44.93 -14.26 -12.14
CA ALA A 88 46.26 -14.41 -12.72
C ALA A 88 46.50 -15.91 -12.92
#